data_AF-E8QXW0-F1
#
_entry.id   AF-E8QXW0-F1
#
_cell.length_a   1.000
_cell.length_b   1.000
_cell.length_c   1.000
_cell.angle_alpha   90.00
_cell.angle_beta   90.00
_cell.angle_gamma   90.00
#
_symmetry.space_group_name_H-M   'P 1'
#
loop_
_entity.id
_entity.type
_entity.pdbx_description
1 polymer ?
#
loop_
_entity_poly.entity_id
_entity_poly.type
_entity_poly.pdbx_seq_one_letter_code
_entity_poly.pdbx_strand_id
1 'polypeptide(L)'
;MSFQGNESKANEQTLGEAVRSGAACCVAGGWRSLWPFGFLAVWLAYAIFTVLYFPNEADPEFPQVVRPTLSPWPPAAYRLAEPGDTIDRAAMYAASVALIYATVGLIWALAERTRRRTEGAAWGTAWVVSFLLYFDSCAPYPTWDGWHGWNWRAAFDSKTPTALRIALGGGLVGLLGLAALLAAREGRGWVARARRAEGRVKALLGLALILVGLRLVEWPNPEPIGYWPRWCGFGGIASWAAVLLLSFPRLTLGRWTWPARGAALGGLGLLVAFGGFGFWHHRPLGRFKEVEAGRLYMSAMPTAEGLELAHARHGFKTIINLFPEATLGRHPDSEAEQRFARTHGIRYLESPGRVELNGAFLRETLDLTRDPAAWPILVHCHACMDRTPAWVGFFRYREKGWELKEVWKAIEQHRGLRPKATVFLLYHHVIPRLGVTWPDPAPFTAWLAGLTRGVPDPYDGMLPDPVPAIDPIGSPPARLAADGQQPPDALTRSEPNAATAPPVRR
;
A
#
# COMPACT_ATOMS: atom_id res chain seq x y z
N MET A 1 -57.89 33.07 -50.47
CA MET A 1 -57.11 31.96 -49.87
C MET A 1 -55.63 32.26 -50.07
N SER A 2 -54.96 32.78 -49.04
CA SER A 2 -53.49 32.81 -48.97
C SER A 2 -53.09 32.77 -47.49
N PHE A 3 -52.58 31.62 -47.06
CA PHE A 3 -51.96 31.41 -45.75
C PHE A 3 -50.73 30.55 -46.00
N GLN A 4 -49.58 31.18 -46.22
CA GLN A 4 -48.28 30.52 -46.20
C GLN A 4 -47.17 31.57 -46.04
N GLY A 5 -46.28 31.33 -45.08
CA GLY A 5 -44.98 31.97 -45.01
C GLY A 5 -44.74 32.90 -43.83
N ASN A 6 -44.63 32.36 -42.61
CA ASN A 6 -43.85 33.06 -41.57
C ASN A 6 -43.27 32.19 -40.43
N GLU A 7 -43.53 30.88 -40.36
CA GLU A 7 -43.07 30.09 -39.20
C GLU A 7 -41.62 29.55 -39.29
N SER A 8 -40.96 29.52 -40.46
CA SER A 8 -39.64 28.89 -40.55
C SER A 8 -38.47 29.76 -40.07
N LYS A 9 -38.61 31.09 -40.04
CA LYS A 9 -37.51 32.00 -39.67
C LYS A 9 -37.30 32.14 -38.16
N ALA A 10 -38.35 31.94 -37.36
CA ALA A 10 -38.26 32.05 -35.90
C ALA A 10 -37.47 30.90 -35.25
N ASN A 11 -37.44 29.71 -35.89
CA ASN A 11 -36.80 28.52 -35.34
C ASN A 11 -35.29 28.47 -35.61
N GLU A 12 -34.81 29.05 -36.72
CA GLU A 12 -33.37 29.10 -37.02
C GLU A 12 -32.61 30.12 -36.16
N GLN A 13 -33.25 31.25 -35.80
CA GLN A 13 -32.63 32.24 -34.90
C GLN A 13 -32.50 31.72 -33.46
N THR A 14 -33.49 30.98 -32.95
CA THR A 14 -33.42 30.40 -31.60
C THR A 14 -32.41 29.25 -31.51
N LEU A 15 -32.27 28.42 -32.55
CA LEU A 15 -31.19 27.42 -32.58
C LEU A 15 -29.80 28.06 -32.67
N GLY A 16 -29.65 29.14 -33.45
CA GLY A 16 -28.40 29.87 -33.59
C GLY A 16 -27.91 30.51 -32.30
N GLU A 17 -28.81 31.05 -31.48
CA GLU A 17 -28.49 31.62 -30.16
C GLU A 17 -28.26 30.56 -29.08
N ALA A 18 -28.99 29.43 -29.12
CA ALA A 18 -28.77 28.31 -28.20
C ALA A 18 -27.40 27.64 -28.43
N VAL A 19 -26.96 27.50 -29.68
CA VAL A 19 -25.64 26.93 -30.02
C VAL A 19 -24.51 27.91 -29.67
N ARG A 20 -24.69 29.22 -29.90
CA ARG A 20 -23.67 30.23 -29.54
C ARG A 20 -23.56 30.45 -28.03
N SER A 21 -24.67 30.43 -27.30
CA SER A 21 -24.65 30.55 -25.82
C SER A 21 -24.10 29.28 -25.15
N GLY A 22 -24.38 28.09 -25.70
CA GLY A 22 -23.79 26.83 -25.24
C GLY A 22 -22.26 26.78 -25.44
N ALA A 23 -21.77 27.17 -26.62
CA ALA A 23 -20.34 27.15 -26.93
C ALA A 23 -19.54 28.22 -26.17
N ALA A 24 -20.09 29.42 -25.99
CA ALA A 24 -19.41 30.49 -25.24
C ALA A 24 -19.32 30.21 -23.73
N CYS A 25 -20.30 29.51 -23.14
CA CYS A 25 -20.26 29.13 -21.73
C CYS A 25 -19.20 28.06 -21.42
N CYS A 26 -18.92 27.16 -22.38
CA CYS A 26 -17.89 26.13 -22.24
C CYS A 26 -16.46 26.71 -22.32
N VAL A 27 -16.22 27.76 -23.11
CA VAL A 27 -14.87 28.31 -23.30
C VAL A 27 -14.50 29.32 -22.19
N ALA A 28 -15.46 30.11 -21.70
CA ALA A 28 -15.22 31.05 -20.61
C ALA A 28 -15.09 30.39 -19.22
N GLY A 29 -15.51 29.13 -19.08
CA GLY A 29 -15.38 28.34 -17.86
C GLY A 29 -13.94 28.07 -17.43
N GLY A 30 -12.96 28.23 -18.34
CA GLY A 30 -11.52 28.20 -18.07
C GLY A 30 -11.01 26.91 -17.42
N TRP A 31 -9.69 26.74 -17.44
CA TRP A 31 -8.98 25.66 -16.71
C TRP A 31 -9.43 25.51 -15.24
N ARG A 32 -9.87 26.61 -14.62
CA ARG A 32 -10.40 26.66 -13.25
C ARG A 32 -11.67 25.83 -13.03
N SER A 33 -12.43 25.48 -14.06
CA SER A 33 -13.64 24.67 -13.88
C SER A 33 -13.38 23.16 -13.97
N LEU A 34 -12.33 22.76 -14.67
CA LEU A 34 -12.00 21.36 -14.99
C LEU A 34 -10.83 20.79 -14.18
N TRP A 35 -10.12 21.61 -13.39
CA TRP A 35 -8.95 21.17 -12.63
C TRP A 35 -9.16 19.92 -11.75
N PRO A 36 -10.34 19.65 -11.12
CA PRO A 36 -10.50 18.44 -10.32
C PRO A 36 -10.42 17.18 -11.18
N PHE A 37 -11.00 17.22 -12.39
CA PHE A 37 -10.92 16.11 -13.34
C PHE A 37 -9.51 15.97 -13.91
N GLY A 38 -8.81 17.08 -14.15
CA GLY A 38 -7.40 17.05 -14.54
C GLY A 38 -6.53 16.39 -13.47
N PHE A 39 -6.72 16.75 -12.19
CA PHE A 39 -6.04 16.12 -11.06
C PHE A 39 -6.34 14.61 -10.99
N LEU A 40 -7.61 14.22 -11.07
CA LEU A 40 -8.01 12.81 -11.06
C LEU A 40 -7.48 12.04 -12.28
N ALA A 41 -7.36 12.67 -13.46
CA ALA A 41 -6.79 12.06 -14.64
C ALA A 41 -5.28 11.82 -14.51
N VAL A 42 -4.52 12.82 -14.02
CA VAL A 42 -3.08 12.67 -13.72
C VAL A 42 -2.85 11.58 -12.69
N TRP A 43 -3.69 11.57 -11.66
CA TRP A 43 -3.68 10.56 -10.61
C TRP A 43 -3.91 9.14 -11.18
N LEU A 44 -4.96 8.95 -11.97
CA LEU A 44 -5.27 7.66 -12.59
C LEU A 44 -4.16 7.23 -13.55
N ALA A 45 -3.61 8.17 -14.33
CA ALA A 45 -2.48 7.90 -15.21
C ALA A 45 -1.25 7.41 -14.43
N TYR A 46 -0.96 8.00 -13.27
CA TYR A 46 0.13 7.55 -12.39
C TYR A 46 -0.15 6.15 -11.79
N ALA A 47 -1.39 5.88 -11.38
CA ALA A 47 -1.80 4.56 -10.90
C ALA A 47 -1.69 3.48 -12.00
N ILE A 48 -2.03 3.80 -13.26
CA ILE A 48 -1.84 2.89 -14.39
C ILE A 48 -0.35 2.70 -14.68
N PHE A 49 0.40 3.80 -14.74
CA PHE A 49 1.84 3.79 -15.02
C PHE A 49 2.61 2.87 -14.08
N THR A 50 2.31 2.89 -12.79
CA THR A 50 3.02 2.08 -11.77
C THR A 50 2.73 0.56 -11.85
N VAL A 51 1.69 0.13 -12.59
CA VAL A 51 1.41 -1.29 -12.89
C VAL A 51 1.93 -1.70 -14.28
N LEU A 52 2.13 -0.75 -15.18
CA LEU A 52 2.67 -1.02 -16.52
C LEU A 52 4.20 -0.88 -16.58
N TYR A 53 4.79 -0.09 -15.69
CA TYR A 53 6.21 0.20 -15.71
C TYR A 53 7.03 -0.90 -15.02
N PHE A 54 7.73 -1.69 -15.82
CA PHE A 54 8.76 -2.61 -15.36
C PHE A 54 10.14 -1.97 -15.60
N PRO A 55 10.74 -1.30 -14.59
CA PRO A 55 12.04 -0.65 -14.77
C PRO A 55 13.09 -1.68 -15.18
N ASN A 56 13.70 -1.51 -16.36
CA ASN A 56 14.85 -2.33 -16.80
C ASN A 56 16.19 -1.74 -16.35
N GLU A 57 16.21 -1.08 -15.19
CA GLU A 57 17.40 -0.42 -14.69
C GLU A 57 18.44 -1.46 -14.26
N ALA A 58 19.66 -1.30 -14.78
CA ALA A 58 20.83 -2.01 -14.27
C ALA A 58 21.03 -1.64 -12.80
N ASP A 59 21.60 -2.55 -12.01
CA ASP A 59 21.98 -2.22 -10.65
C ASP A 59 23.14 -1.20 -10.71
N PRO A 60 23.05 0.00 -10.12
CA PRO A 60 24.13 0.96 -10.20
C PRO A 60 25.41 0.46 -9.51
N GLU A 61 25.28 -0.41 -8.52
CA GLU A 61 26.40 -1.00 -7.78
C GLU A 61 27.02 -2.17 -8.56
N PHE A 62 26.21 -2.93 -9.30
CA PHE A 62 26.64 -4.08 -10.10
C PHE A 62 25.94 -4.09 -11.47
N PRO A 63 26.35 -3.19 -12.40
CA PRO A 63 25.63 -2.99 -13.66
C PRO A 63 25.64 -4.22 -14.58
N GLN A 64 26.56 -5.16 -14.33
CA GLN A 64 26.68 -6.41 -15.07
C GLN A 64 25.71 -7.50 -14.61
N VAL A 65 25.13 -7.39 -13.41
CA VAL A 65 24.16 -8.38 -12.91
C VAL A 65 22.80 -8.10 -13.54
N VAL A 66 22.34 -9.03 -14.37
CA VAL A 66 20.98 -8.99 -14.91
C VAL A 66 20.00 -9.30 -13.78
N ARG A 67 19.11 -8.35 -13.48
CA ARG A 67 18.07 -8.49 -12.45
C ARG A 67 16.72 -8.76 -13.11
N PRO A 68 16.32 -10.03 -13.28
CA PRO A 68 15.02 -10.37 -13.82
C PRO A 68 13.91 -9.98 -12.85
N THR A 69 12.75 -9.64 -13.40
CA THR A 69 11.50 -9.55 -12.61
C THR A 69 10.88 -10.94 -12.55
N LEU A 70 10.66 -11.44 -11.35
CA LEU A 70 10.12 -12.77 -11.08
C LEU A 70 8.62 -12.73 -10.72
N SER A 71 8.17 -11.55 -10.30
CA SER A 71 6.79 -11.26 -9.95
C SER A 71 5.95 -11.01 -11.20
N PRO A 72 4.68 -11.43 -11.21
CA PRO A 72 3.78 -11.20 -12.36
C PRO A 72 3.40 -9.73 -12.58
N TRP A 73 3.74 -8.85 -11.64
CA TRP A 73 3.41 -7.43 -11.66
C TRP A 73 4.67 -6.62 -11.31
N PRO A 74 4.75 -5.33 -11.66
CA PRO A 74 5.90 -4.53 -11.29
C PRO A 74 6.08 -4.49 -9.77
N PRO A 75 7.33 -4.50 -9.27
CA PRO A 75 7.57 -4.44 -7.84
C PRO A 75 6.88 -3.26 -7.15
N ALA A 76 6.85 -2.08 -7.78
CA ALA A 76 6.20 -0.89 -7.23
C ALA A 76 4.70 -1.11 -6.91
N ALA A 77 4.00 -1.95 -7.67
CA ALA A 77 2.59 -2.25 -7.43
C ALA A 77 2.39 -2.99 -6.09
N TYR A 78 3.30 -3.90 -5.71
CA TYR A 78 3.24 -4.58 -4.41
C TYR A 78 3.45 -3.60 -3.26
N ARG A 79 4.41 -2.67 -3.41
CA ARG A 79 4.67 -1.65 -2.39
C ARG A 79 3.45 -0.76 -2.19
N LEU A 80 2.85 -0.29 -3.28
CA LEU A 80 1.67 0.56 -3.25
C LEU A 80 0.40 -0.18 -2.79
N ALA A 81 0.37 -1.51 -2.89
CA ALA A 81 -0.71 -2.35 -2.35
C ALA A 81 -0.57 -2.61 -0.84
N GLU A 82 0.60 -2.34 -0.25
CA GLU A 82 0.86 -2.54 1.17
C GLU A 82 0.02 -1.56 2.02
N PRO A 83 -0.69 -2.02 3.09
CA PRO A 83 -1.59 -1.24 3.94
C PRO A 83 -1.15 0.15 4.35
N GLY A 84 -0.79 0.51 5.57
CA GLY A 84 -0.30 1.86 5.83
C GLY A 84 1.01 2.18 5.11
N ASP A 85 0.99 2.42 3.79
CA ASP A 85 2.08 2.93 2.99
C ASP A 85 1.68 4.27 2.31
N THR A 86 2.36 4.64 1.22
CA THR A 86 2.28 5.96 0.60
C THR A 86 0.85 6.35 0.18
N ILE A 87 0.06 5.42 -0.37
CA ILE A 87 -1.30 5.72 -0.85
C ILE A 87 -2.25 6.00 0.31
N ASP A 88 -2.19 5.22 1.39
CA ASP A 88 -3.02 5.43 2.57
C ASP A 88 -2.69 6.76 3.26
N ARG A 89 -1.41 7.17 3.26
CA ARG A 89 -1.01 8.52 3.72
C ARG A 89 -1.58 9.62 2.82
N ALA A 90 -1.54 9.44 1.51
CA ALA A 90 -2.14 10.38 0.58
C ALA A 90 -3.66 10.49 0.81
N ALA A 91 -4.34 9.36 1.08
CA ALA A 91 -5.76 9.32 1.42
C ALA A 91 -6.05 10.04 2.73
N MET A 92 -5.22 9.84 3.75
CA MET A 92 -5.30 10.57 5.03
C MET A 92 -5.21 12.08 4.82
N TYR A 93 -4.27 12.57 4.00
CA TYR A 93 -4.16 14.00 3.70
C TYR A 93 -5.40 14.54 2.98
N ALA A 94 -5.88 13.83 1.94
CA ALA A 94 -7.08 14.22 1.22
C ALA A 94 -8.33 14.22 2.13
N ALA A 95 -8.46 13.23 3.02
CA ALA A 95 -9.56 13.15 3.98
C ALA A 95 -9.49 14.25 5.05
N SER A 96 -8.28 14.64 5.46
CA SER A 96 -8.06 15.76 6.39
C SER A 96 -8.56 17.06 5.80
N VAL A 97 -8.24 17.32 4.53
CA VAL A 97 -8.74 18.46 3.76
C VAL A 97 -10.27 18.44 3.69
N ALA A 98 -10.87 17.29 3.35
CA ALA A 98 -12.32 17.15 3.32
C ALA A 98 -12.99 17.42 4.68
N LEU A 99 -12.39 16.95 5.77
CA LEU A 99 -12.90 17.15 7.13
C LEU A 99 -12.85 18.62 7.56
N ILE A 100 -11.81 19.35 7.17
CA ILE A 100 -11.72 20.80 7.44
C ILE A 100 -12.78 21.56 6.68
N TYR A 101 -12.92 21.32 5.36
CA TYR A 101 -13.95 22.01 4.58
C TYR A 101 -15.35 21.73 5.12
N ALA A 102 -15.62 20.48 5.50
CA ALA A 102 -16.89 20.13 6.13
C ALA A 102 -17.09 20.84 7.48
N THR A 103 -16.05 20.91 8.32
CA THR A 103 -16.09 21.59 9.62
C THR A 103 -16.33 23.09 9.47
N VAL A 104 -15.60 23.77 8.59
CA VAL A 104 -15.76 25.21 8.37
C VAL A 104 -17.14 25.51 7.77
N GLY A 105 -17.60 24.69 6.83
CA GLY A 105 -18.95 24.81 6.27
C GLY A 105 -20.04 24.64 7.33
N LEU A 106 -19.85 23.71 8.28
CA LEU A 106 -20.76 23.49 9.40
C LEU A 106 -20.78 24.69 10.34
N ILE A 107 -19.62 25.20 10.75
CA ILE A 107 -19.50 26.39 11.61
C ILE A 107 -20.16 27.59 10.94
N TRP A 108 -19.91 27.79 9.65
CA TRP A 108 -20.52 28.87 8.87
C TRP A 108 -22.05 28.76 8.86
N ALA A 109 -22.59 27.58 8.58
CA ALA A 109 -24.03 27.35 8.56
C ALA A 109 -24.67 27.54 9.95
N LEU A 110 -23.95 27.23 11.03
CA LEU A 110 -24.37 27.47 12.41
C LEU A 110 -24.29 28.95 12.82
N ALA A 111 -23.41 29.73 12.20
CA ALA A 111 -23.29 31.17 12.45
C ALA A 111 -24.41 31.97 11.75
N GLU A 112 -24.81 31.57 10.54
CA GLU A 112 -25.86 32.23 9.74
C GLU A 112 -27.29 31.83 10.15
N ARG A 113 -27.50 31.63 11.47
CA ARG A 113 -28.68 31.02 12.13
C ARG A 113 -30.05 31.55 11.68
N THR A 114 -30.13 32.75 11.12
CA THR A 114 -31.38 33.44 10.78
C THR A 114 -31.93 33.16 9.38
N ARG A 115 -31.21 32.49 8.45
CA ARG A 115 -31.74 32.28 7.09
C ARG A 115 -31.71 30.86 6.53
N ARG A 116 -30.91 29.90 7.05
CA ARG A 116 -30.67 28.64 6.33
C ARG A 116 -30.51 27.38 7.19
N ARG A 117 -31.52 27.05 8.01
CA ARG A 117 -31.56 25.80 8.82
C ARG A 117 -31.21 24.53 8.02
N THR A 118 -31.63 24.45 6.76
CA THR A 118 -31.34 23.30 5.89
C THR A 118 -29.86 23.18 5.52
N GLU A 119 -29.08 24.25 5.51
CA GLU A 119 -27.65 24.15 5.16
C GLU A 119 -26.80 23.57 6.29
N GLY A 120 -27.20 23.78 7.54
CA GLY A 120 -26.50 23.19 8.70
C GLY A 120 -26.52 21.67 8.70
N ALA A 121 -27.67 21.07 8.34
CA ALA A 121 -27.78 19.62 8.21
C ALA A 121 -26.90 19.05 7.07
N ALA A 122 -26.72 19.82 5.99
CA ALA A 122 -25.89 19.43 4.84
C ALA A 122 -24.44 19.26 5.24
N TRP A 123 -23.93 20.30 5.88
CA TRP A 123 -22.56 20.36 6.33
C TRP A 123 -22.32 19.41 7.50
N GLY A 124 -23.34 19.17 8.32
CA GLY A 124 -23.30 18.11 9.33
C GLY A 124 -23.14 16.72 8.70
N THR A 125 -23.94 16.40 7.68
CA THR A 125 -23.81 15.13 6.94
C THR A 125 -22.44 15.01 6.27
N ALA A 126 -22.00 16.07 5.60
CA ALA A 126 -20.68 16.12 4.98
C ALA A 126 -19.55 15.93 6.02
N TRP A 127 -19.70 16.49 7.21
CA TRP A 127 -18.74 16.33 8.30
C TRP A 127 -18.64 14.89 8.76
N VAL A 128 -19.78 14.21 8.98
CA VAL A 128 -19.78 12.80 9.38
C VAL A 128 -19.13 11.92 8.31
N VAL A 129 -19.46 12.15 7.02
CA VAL A 129 -18.84 11.41 5.91
C VAL A 129 -17.33 11.65 5.86
N SER A 130 -16.89 12.91 5.92
CA SER A 130 -15.46 13.24 5.94
C SER A 130 -14.74 12.63 7.15
N PHE A 131 -15.38 12.60 8.32
CA PHE A 131 -14.81 12.01 9.52
C PHE A 131 -14.63 10.49 9.36
N LEU A 132 -15.63 9.80 8.80
CA LEU A 132 -15.54 8.36 8.52
C LEU A 132 -14.42 8.04 7.52
N LEU A 133 -14.32 8.82 6.44
CA LEU A 133 -13.24 8.65 5.44
C LEU A 133 -11.86 8.94 6.03
N TYR A 134 -11.75 9.95 6.89
CA TYR A 134 -10.53 10.28 7.61
C TYR A 134 -10.13 9.16 8.57
N PHE A 135 -11.07 8.65 9.35
CA PHE A 135 -10.84 7.53 10.27
C PHE A 135 -10.39 6.26 9.52
N ASP A 136 -11.07 5.90 8.43
CA ASP A 136 -10.68 4.75 7.58
C ASP A 136 -9.26 4.89 7.03
N SER A 137 -8.85 6.12 6.66
CA SER A 137 -7.51 6.40 6.14
C SER A 137 -6.42 6.40 7.21
N CYS A 138 -6.75 6.77 8.46
CA CYS A 138 -5.81 6.78 9.58
C CYS A 138 -5.58 5.40 10.20
N ALA A 139 -6.52 4.49 10.02
CA ALA A 139 -6.49 3.13 10.55
C ALA A 139 -6.42 2.13 9.38
N PRO A 140 -5.26 1.93 8.74
CA PRO A 140 -5.15 1.00 7.62
C PRO A 140 -5.48 -0.43 8.08
N TYR A 141 -6.30 -1.14 7.29
CA TYR A 141 -6.68 -2.53 7.54
C TYR A 141 -6.57 -3.37 6.25
N PRO A 142 -6.22 -4.66 6.35
CA PRO A 142 -5.69 -5.34 7.54
C PRO A 142 -4.30 -4.82 7.90
N THR A 143 -3.87 -4.98 9.16
CA THR A 143 -2.45 -4.79 9.48
C THR A 143 -1.66 -6.04 9.08
N TRP A 144 -0.37 -5.89 8.81
CA TRP A 144 0.48 -6.96 8.28
C TRP A 144 1.16 -7.79 9.36
N ASP A 145 1.06 -7.35 10.61
CA ASP A 145 1.60 -8.00 11.79
C ASP A 145 0.56 -8.88 12.51
N GLY A 146 -0.61 -9.09 11.91
CA GLY A 146 -1.70 -9.87 12.52
C GLY A 146 -2.47 -9.11 13.61
N TRP A 147 -2.12 -7.85 13.90
CA TRP A 147 -2.87 -7.01 14.82
C TRP A 147 -4.22 -6.58 14.21
N HIS A 148 -5.24 -6.43 15.03
CA HIS A 148 -6.59 -6.11 14.54
C HIS A 148 -6.74 -4.64 14.11
N GLY A 149 -5.94 -3.73 14.68
CA GLY A 149 -6.08 -2.30 14.45
C GLY A 149 -7.36 -1.69 15.02
N TRP A 150 -7.56 -0.41 14.77
CA TRP A 150 -8.79 0.32 15.16
C TRP A 150 -9.70 0.62 13.98
N ASN A 151 -9.43 0.05 12.80
CA ASN A 151 -10.31 0.23 11.66
C ASN A 151 -11.66 -0.43 11.95
N TRP A 152 -12.76 0.22 11.55
CA TRP A 152 -14.11 -0.31 11.74
C TRP A 152 -14.31 -1.70 11.12
N ARG A 153 -13.55 -2.07 10.09
CA ARG A 153 -13.55 -3.42 9.49
C ARG A 153 -13.13 -4.51 10.48
N ALA A 154 -12.30 -4.17 11.46
CA ALA A 154 -11.93 -5.10 12.53
C ALA A 154 -13.14 -5.57 13.34
N ALA A 155 -14.28 -4.86 13.31
CA ALA A 155 -15.53 -5.33 13.91
C ALA A 155 -16.07 -6.62 13.27
N PHE A 156 -15.75 -6.86 12.00
CA PHE A 156 -16.16 -8.04 11.23
C PHE A 156 -15.12 -9.17 11.24
N ASP A 157 -13.92 -8.91 11.76
CA ASP A 157 -12.88 -9.92 11.87
C ASP A 157 -13.12 -10.79 13.11
N SER A 158 -13.24 -12.09 12.88
CA SER A 158 -13.40 -13.10 13.95
C SER A 158 -12.25 -13.15 14.94
N LYS A 159 -11.04 -12.72 14.56
CA LYS A 159 -9.85 -12.69 15.42
C LYS A 159 -9.80 -11.47 16.35
N THR A 160 -10.60 -10.44 16.06
CA THR A 160 -10.64 -9.23 16.89
C THR A 160 -11.35 -9.51 18.22
N PRO A 161 -10.82 -9.04 19.37
CA PRO A 161 -11.48 -9.17 20.65
C PRO A 161 -12.93 -8.66 20.64
N THR A 162 -13.87 -9.42 21.21
CA THR A 162 -15.31 -9.10 21.19
C THR A 162 -15.63 -7.70 21.67
N ALA A 163 -14.99 -7.24 22.76
CA ALA A 163 -15.19 -5.89 23.29
C ALA A 163 -14.82 -4.81 22.26
N LEU A 164 -13.70 -4.98 21.55
CA LEU A 164 -13.29 -4.06 20.50
C LEU A 164 -14.22 -4.11 19.29
N ARG A 165 -14.69 -5.31 18.90
CA ARG A 165 -15.68 -5.46 17.82
C ARG A 165 -16.98 -4.71 18.13
N ILE A 166 -17.48 -4.84 19.36
CA ILE A 166 -18.68 -4.13 19.82
C ILE A 166 -18.43 -2.62 19.83
N ALA A 167 -17.28 -2.16 20.33
CA ALA A 167 -16.95 -0.74 20.37
C ALA A 167 -16.87 -0.13 18.95
N LEU A 168 -16.14 -0.78 18.04
CA LEU A 168 -15.99 -0.33 16.65
C LEU A 168 -17.29 -0.41 15.87
N GLY A 169 -18.03 -1.52 16.00
CA GLY A 169 -19.33 -1.71 15.34
C GLY A 169 -20.38 -0.73 15.83
N GLY A 170 -20.48 -0.54 17.15
CA GLY A 170 -21.37 0.43 17.77
C GLY A 170 -21.03 1.87 17.37
N GLY A 171 -19.74 2.22 17.34
CA GLY A 171 -19.27 3.52 16.85
C GLY A 171 -19.64 3.77 15.39
N LEU A 172 -19.43 2.79 14.52
CA LEU A 172 -19.81 2.87 13.11
C LEU A 172 -21.33 3.05 12.93
N VAL A 173 -22.14 2.23 13.60
CA VAL A 173 -23.61 2.32 13.54
C VAL A 173 -24.09 3.67 14.07
N GLY A 174 -23.50 4.17 15.16
CA GLY A 174 -23.81 5.48 15.72
C GLY A 174 -23.52 6.62 14.74
N LEU A 175 -22.36 6.60 14.08
CA LEU A 175 -21.99 7.62 13.07
C LEU A 175 -22.87 7.54 11.82
N LEU A 176 -23.15 6.33 11.31
CA LEU A 176 -24.05 6.15 10.17
C LEU A 176 -25.48 6.57 10.51
N GLY A 177 -25.96 6.26 11.71
CA GLY A 177 -27.26 6.70 12.21
C GLY A 177 -27.36 8.22 12.34
N LEU A 178 -26.28 8.87 12.81
CA LEU A 178 -26.20 10.33 12.85
C LEU A 178 -26.22 10.94 11.44
N ALA A 179 -25.44 10.39 10.50
CA ALA A 179 -25.45 10.84 9.11
C ALA A 179 -26.85 10.70 8.49
N ALA A 180 -27.52 9.56 8.70
CA ALA A 180 -28.87 9.32 8.21
C ALA A 180 -29.90 10.28 8.84
N LEU A 181 -29.81 10.53 10.16
CA LEU A 181 -30.68 11.46 10.85
C LEU A 181 -30.50 12.90 10.34
N LEU A 182 -29.26 13.34 10.13
CA LEU A 182 -28.94 14.66 9.58
C LEU A 182 -29.45 14.79 8.14
N ALA A 183 -29.21 13.78 7.30
CA ALA A 183 -29.71 13.73 5.93
C ALA A 183 -31.25 13.75 5.89
N ALA A 184 -31.92 13.00 6.77
CA ALA A 184 -33.37 12.96 6.88
C ALA A 184 -33.96 14.30 7.32
N ARG A 185 -33.35 14.96 8.32
CA ARG A 185 -33.75 16.29 8.80
C ARG A 185 -33.63 17.38 7.75
N GLU A 186 -32.72 17.19 6.80
CA GLU A 186 -32.56 18.11 5.68
C GLU A 186 -33.64 17.95 4.60
N GLY A 187 -34.39 16.85 4.64
CA GLY A 187 -35.45 16.54 3.68
C GLY A 187 -34.97 16.53 2.23
N ARG A 188 -35.86 16.86 1.29
CA ARG A 188 -35.57 16.99 -0.16
C ARG A 188 -34.45 18.01 -0.46
N GLY A 189 -33.89 18.71 0.53
CA GLY A 189 -32.86 19.74 0.40
C GLY A 189 -31.58 19.26 -0.26
N TRP A 190 -30.95 18.18 0.22
CA TRP A 190 -29.73 17.64 -0.41
C TRP A 190 -30.00 17.08 -1.79
N VAL A 191 -31.11 16.37 -1.97
CA VAL A 191 -31.51 15.84 -3.29
C VAL A 191 -31.81 16.98 -4.26
N ALA A 192 -32.45 18.05 -3.80
CA ALA A 192 -32.72 19.24 -4.61
C ALA A 192 -31.44 20.04 -4.89
N ARG A 193 -30.51 20.14 -3.94
CA ARG A 193 -29.20 20.78 -4.12
C ARG A 193 -28.34 19.96 -5.06
N ALA A 194 -28.27 18.65 -4.87
CA ALA A 194 -27.64 17.72 -5.80
C ALA A 194 -28.27 17.84 -7.18
N ARG A 195 -29.61 17.91 -7.31
CA ARG A 195 -30.31 18.12 -8.59
C ARG A 195 -30.00 19.49 -9.22
N ARG A 196 -29.87 20.54 -8.42
CA ARG A 196 -29.49 21.90 -8.86
C ARG A 196 -27.98 22.08 -9.03
N ALA A 197 -27.18 21.17 -8.50
CA ALA A 197 -25.74 21.23 -8.59
C ALA A 197 -25.37 21.13 -10.06
N GLU A 198 -24.35 21.89 -10.43
CA GLU A 198 -23.76 21.83 -11.76
C GLU A 198 -23.39 20.38 -12.08
N GLY A 199 -23.54 19.98 -13.35
CA GLY A 199 -23.34 18.58 -13.78
C GLY A 199 -22.01 17.98 -13.28
N ARG A 200 -20.97 18.80 -13.16
CA ARG A 200 -19.66 18.40 -12.61
C ARG A 200 -19.68 17.96 -11.14
N VAL A 201 -20.41 18.64 -10.26
CA VAL A 201 -20.45 18.28 -8.83
C VAL A 201 -21.17 16.95 -8.68
N LYS A 202 -22.24 16.73 -9.46
CA LYS A 202 -22.92 15.43 -9.53
C LYS A 202 -21.98 14.33 -10.01
N ALA A 203 -21.19 14.60 -11.06
CA ALA A 203 -20.23 13.64 -11.60
C ALA A 203 -19.16 13.27 -10.57
N LEU A 204 -18.57 14.26 -9.88
CA LEU A 204 -17.58 14.01 -8.83
C LEU A 204 -18.17 13.28 -7.62
N LEU A 205 -19.41 13.60 -7.22
CA LEU A 205 -20.08 12.90 -6.13
C LEU A 205 -20.39 11.44 -6.50
N GLY A 206 -20.88 11.20 -7.72
CA GLY A 206 -21.10 9.85 -8.24
C GLY A 206 -19.80 9.05 -8.30
N LEU A 207 -18.74 9.67 -8.80
CA LEU A 207 -17.41 9.06 -8.82
C LEU A 207 -16.90 8.75 -7.42
N ALA A 208 -17.02 9.69 -6.47
CA ALA A 208 -16.64 9.50 -5.08
C ALA A 208 -17.37 8.30 -4.46
N LEU A 209 -18.69 8.22 -4.64
CA LEU A 209 -19.51 7.13 -4.14
C LEU A 209 -19.09 5.77 -4.72
N ILE A 210 -18.88 5.69 -6.04
CA ILE A 210 -18.46 4.46 -6.71
C ILE A 210 -17.08 4.03 -6.20
N LEU A 211 -16.11 4.93 -6.21
CA LEU A 211 -14.72 4.59 -5.85
C LEU A 211 -14.57 4.26 -4.35
N VAL A 212 -15.24 5.00 -3.46
CA VAL A 212 -15.29 4.65 -2.03
C VAL A 212 -16.02 3.31 -1.86
N GLY A 213 -17.13 3.07 -2.55
CA GLY A 213 -17.82 1.78 -2.52
C GLY A 213 -16.90 0.62 -2.91
N LEU A 214 -16.14 0.75 -3.99
CA LEU A 214 -15.14 -0.24 -4.41
C LEU A 214 -14.07 -0.47 -3.35
N ARG A 215 -13.63 0.57 -2.64
CA ARG A 215 -12.70 0.46 -1.51
C ARG A 215 -13.32 -0.33 -0.34
N LEU A 216 -14.61 -0.13 -0.05
CA LEU A 216 -15.31 -0.76 1.08
C LEU A 216 -15.63 -2.25 0.85
N VAL A 217 -15.81 -2.67 -0.40
CA VAL A 217 -16.17 -4.05 -0.77
C VAL A 217 -14.97 -5.01 -0.78
N GLU A 218 -13.78 -4.56 -0.38
CA GLU A 218 -12.56 -5.37 -0.46
C GLU A 218 -12.69 -6.77 0.21
N TRP A 219 -12.63 -7.77 -0.67
CA TRP A 219 -12.43 -9.19 -0.44
C TRP A 219 -10.99 -9.45 0.07
N PRO A 220 -10.70 -10.51 0.86
CA PRO A 220 -9.36 -10.79 1.36
C PRO A 220 -8.32 -10.73 0.24
N ASN A 221 -7.35 -9.81 0.38
CA ASN A 221 -6.44 -9.42 -0.68
C ASN A 221 -5.09 -10.15 -0.56
N PRO A 222 -4.86 -11.24 -1.31
CA PRO A 222 -3.49 -11.57 -1.68
C PRO A 222 -2.97 -10.45 -2.59
N GLU A 223 -1.71 -10.07 -2.38
CA GLU A 223 -1.05 -9.04 -3.18
C GLU A 223 -0.95 -9.49 -4.66
N PRO A 224 -1.11 -8.59 -5.65
CA PRO A 224 -1.34 -7.15 -5.53
C PRO A 224 -2.81 -6.75 -5.74
N ILE A 225 -3.78 -7.63 -5.49
CA ILE A 225 -5.21 -7.31 -5.75
C ILE A 225 -5.67 -6.08 -4.94
N GLY A 226 -5.09 -5.86 -3.75
CA GLY A 226 -5.32 -4.68 -2.92
C GLY A 226 -4.77 -3.37 -3.46
N TYR A 227 -4.06 -3.40 -4.59
CA TYR A 227 -3.60 -2.21 -5.28
C TYR A 227 -4.75 -1.31 -5.73
N TRP A 228 -5.69 -1.85 -6.52
CA TRP A 228 -6.75 -1.07 -7.13
C TRP A 228 -7.74 -0.48 -6.13
N PRO A 229 -8.24 -1.22 -5.13
CA PRO A 229 -9.21 -0.64 -4.23
C PRO A 229 -8.60 0.42 -3.31
N ARG A 230 -7.28 0.40 -3.03
CA ARG A 230 -6.58 1.52 -2.37
C ARG A 230 -6.56 2.76 -3.21
N TRP A 231 -6.23 2.62 -4.50
CA TRP A 231 -6.35 3.70 -5.45
C TRP A 231 -7.78 4.22 -5.55
N CYS A 232 -8.79 3.35 -5.65
CA CYS A 232 -10.19 3.76 -5.58
C CYS A 232 -10.49 4.51 -4.28
N GLY A 233 -9.98 4.06 -3.13
CA GLY A 233 -10.11 4.76 -1.85
C GLY A 233 -9.59 6.19 -1.93
N PHE A 234 -8.34 6.37 -2.35
CA PHE A 234 -7.75 7.70 -2.51
C PHE A 234 -8.52 8.55 -3.53
N GLY A 235 -8.80 8.04 -4.72
CA GLY A 235 -9.51 8.76 -5.78
C GLY A 235 -10.92 9.16 -5.37
N GLY A 236 -11.62 8.30 -4.61
CA GLY A 236 -12.92 8.57 -4.05
C GLY A 236 -12.91 9.68 -2.99
N ILE A 237 -11.94 9.63 -2.08
CA ILE A 237 -11.73 10.67 -1.05
C ILE A 237 -11.32 12.00 -1.71
N ALA A 238 -10.42 11.99 -2.69
CA ALA A 238 -10.02 13.18 -3.43
C ALA A 238 -11.20 13.80 -4.19
N SER A 239 -12.04 12.97 -4.82
CA SER A 239 -13.27 13.41 -5.48
C SER A 239 -14.25 14.04 -4.48
N TRP A 240 -14.40 13.44 -3.30
CA TRP A 240 -15.22 14.00 -2.21
C TRP A 240 -14.67 15.35 -1.71
N ALA A 241 -13.36 15.46 -1.49
CA ALA A 241 -12.73 16.72 -1.11
C ALA A 241 -12.96 17.80 -2.18
N ALA A 242 -12.88 17.45 -3.47
CA ALA A 242 -13.20 18.37 -4.57
C ALA A 242 -14.67 18.79 -4.58
N VAL A 243 -15.61 17.89 -4.30
CA VAL A 243 -17.04 18.23 -4.13
C VAL A 243 -17.22 19.27 -3.03
N LEU A 244 -16.59 19.09 -1.88
CA LEU A 244 -16.68 20.04 -0.77
C LEU A 244 -16.07 21.39 -1.11
N LEU A 245 -14.90 21.40 -1.77
CA LEU A 245 -14.24 22.62 -2.21
C LEU A 245 -15.07 23.40 -3.23
N LEU A 246 -15.67 22.72 -4.21
CA LEU A 246 -16.54 23.35 -5.21
C LEU A 246 -17.89 23.81 -4.63
N SER A 247 -18.39 23.11 -3.62
CA SER A 247 -19.66 23.44 -2.94
C SER A 247 -19.48 24.46 -1.82
N PHE A 248 -18.22 24.76 -1.47
CA PHE A 248 -17.91 25.67 -0.39
C PHE A 248 -18.47 27.06 -0.71
N PRO A 249 -19.23 27.68 0.21
CA PRO A 249 -19.73 29.02 -0.03
C PRO A 249 -18.54 29.94 -0.32
N ARG A 250 -18.71 30.85 -1.29
CA ARG A 250 -17.73 31.92 -1.52
C ARG A 250 -17.74 32.80 -0.27
N LEU A 251 -16.98 32.42 0.73
CA LEU A 251 -16.76 33.23 1.91
C LEU A 251 -16.13 34.51 1.40
N THR A 252 -16.85 35.63 1.52
CA THR A 252 -16.27 36.93 1.23
C THR A 252 -15.14 37.12 2.24
N LEU A 253 -13.90 37.07 1.74
CA LEU A 253 -12.67 37.09 2.54
C LEU A 253 -12.61 38.22 3.57
N GLY A 254 -13.39 39.29 3.39
CA GLY A 254 -13.49 40.44 4.28
C GLY A 254 -14.20 40.20 5.62
N ARG A 255 -14.99 39.12 5.79
CA ARG A 255 -15.61 38.78 7.10
C ARG A 255 -14.84 37.74 7.90
N TRP A 256 -13.84 37.10 7.30
CA TRP A 256 -13.06 36.08 7.99
C TRP A 256 -11.84 36.73 8.63
N THR A 257 -11.98 37.03 9.92
CA THR A 257 -10.89 37.57 10.73
C THR A 257 -9.71 36.60 10.70
N TRP A 258 -8.47 37.10 10.64
CA TRP A 258 -7.23 36.32 10.79
C TRP A 258 -7.30 35.15 11.80
N PRO A 259 -7.93 35.29 12.99
CA PRO A 259 -8.17 34.19 13.93
C PRO A 259 -8.75 32.91 13.33
N ALA A 260 -9.71 33.02 12.43
CA ALA A 260 -10.43 31.86 11.94
C ALA A 260 -9.71 31.15 10.78
N ARG A 261 -8.86 31.87 10.04
CA ARG A 261 -7.86 31.27 9.14
C ARG A 261 -6.80 30.52 9.95
N GLY A 262 -6.32 31.13 11.03
CA GLY A 262 -5.39 30.50 11.98
C GLY A 262 -5.97 29.23 12.59
N ALA A 263 -7.25 29.25 13.00
CA ALA A 263 -7.94 28.08 13.53
C ALA A 263 -8.09 26.96 12.49
N ALA A 264 -8.38 27.27 11.22
CA ALA A 264 -8.49 26.27 10.16
C ALA A 264 -7.13 25.61 9.86
N LEU A 265 -6.06 26.40 9.78
CA LEU A 265 -4.69 25.89 9.57
C LEU A 265 -4.19 25.09 10.78
N GLY A 266 -4.44 25.59 12.00
CA GLY A 266 -4.14 24.86 13.23
C GLY A 266 -4.91 23.54 13.32
N GLY A 267 -6.20 23.55 12.96
CA GLY A 267 -7.02 22.34 12.86
C GLY A 267 -6.48 21.34 11.84
N LEU A 268 -6.01 21.79 10.68
CA LEU A 268 -5.33 20.93 9.70
C LEU A 268 -4.05 20.31 10.27
N GLY A 269 -3.21 21.11 10.92
CA GLY A 269 -2.00 20.64 11.57
C GLY A 269 -2.30 19.56 12.62
N LEU A 270 -3.33 19.78 13.45
CA LEU A 270 -3.76 18.82 14.48
C LEU A 270 -4.33 17.53 13.87
N LEU A 271 -5.15 17.63 12.81
CA LEU A 271 -5.65 16.44 12.11
C LEU A 271 -4.50 15.66 11.48
N VAL A 272 -3.61 16.31 10.73
CA VAL A 272 -2.45 15.62 10.16
C VAL A 272 -1.57 14.98 11.24
N ALA A 273 -1.35 15.66 12.36
CA ALA A 273 -0.60 15.10 13.49
C ALA A 273 -1.31 13.89 14.12
N PHE A 274 -2.62 13.98 14.35
CA PHE A 274 -3.42 12.89 14.91
C PHE A 274 -3.49 11.69 13.96
N GLY A 275 -3.69 11.93 12.67
CA GLY A 275 -3.70 10.89 11.64
C GLY A 275 -2.32 10.24 11.50
N GLY A 276 -1.26 11.04 11.53
CA GLY A 276 0.13 10.56 11.57
C GLY A 276 0.42 9.71 12.80
N PHE A 277 -0.06 10.12 13.98
CA PHE A 277 0.03 9.32 15.21
C PHE A 277 -0.77 8.02 15.09
N GLY A 278 -1.99 8.06 14.55
CA GLY A 278 -2.81 6.88 14.30
C GLY A 278 -2.09 5.90 13.37
N PHE A 279 -1.50 6.40 12.30
CA PHE A 279 -0.73 5.61 11.34
C PHE A 279 0.51 4.97 11.98
N TRP A 280 1.29 5.77 12.73
CA TRP A 280 2.44 5.27 13.49
C TRP A 280 2.02 4.23 14.52
N HIS A 281 0.91 4.45 15.23
CA HIS A 281 0.39 3.48 16.19
C HIS A 281 0.03 2.14 15.50
N HIS A 282 -0.53 2.18 14.29
CA HIS A 282 -0.80 0.95 13.52
C HIS A 282 0.45 0.32 12.91
N ARG A 283 1.52 1.09 12.71
CA ARG A 283 2.79 0.65 12.14
C ARG A 283 3.98 1.23 12.90
N PRO A 284 4.21 0.78 14.15
CA PRO A 284 5.25 1.35 15.00
C PRO A 284 6.64 1.13 14.43
N LEU A 285 6.81 0.03 13.70
CA LEU A 285 8.04 -0.34 13.02
C LEU A 285 7.85 -0.22 11.51
N GLY A 286 8.84 0.33 10.81
CA GLY A 286 8.80 0.42 9.35
C GLY A 286 8.75 -0.97 8.72
N ARG A 287 7.93 -1.18 7.69
CA ARG A 287 7.80 -2.48 6.97
C ARG A 287 7.57 -3.68 7.88
N PHE A 288 6.88 -3.46 8.99
CA PHE A 288 6.59 -4.52 9.95
C PHE A 288 5.61 -5.53 9.37
N LYS A 289 6.01 -6.80 9.32
CA LYS A 289 5.22 -7.90 8.76
C LYS A 289 5.40 -9.16 9.58
N GLU A 290 4.30 -9.86 9.81
CA GLU A 290 4.28 -11.22 10.30
C GLU A 290 4.61 -12.17 9.13
N VAL A 291 5.73 -12.87 9.25
CA VAL A 291 6.20 -13.86 8.27
C VAL A 291 5.61 -15.23 8.57
N GLU A 292 5.53 -15.60 9.85
CA GLU A 292 4.87 -16.79 10.36
C GLU A 292 4.04 -16.41 11.60
N ALA A 293 2.76 -16.78 11.58
CA ALA A 293 1.77 -16.37 12.57
C ALA A 293 2.24 -16.62 14.01
N GLY A 294 2.32 -15.55 14.82
CA GLY A 294 2.73 -15.59 16.23
C GLY A 294 4.18 -16.01 16.46
N ARG A 295 5.01 -16.13 15.42
CA ARG A 295 6.35 -16.71 15.50
C ARG A 295 7.39 -15.79 14.92
N LEU A 296 7.40 -15.58 13.61
CA LEU A 296 8.45 -14.83 12.93
C LEU A 296 7.90 -13.51 12.43
N TYR A 297 8.54 -12.42 12.82
CA TYR A 297 8.24 -11.08 12.36
C TYR A 297 9.47 -10.47 11.71
N MET A 298 9.25 -9.59 10.76
CA MET A 298 10.32 -8.79 10.15
C MET A 298 10.00 -7.31 10.16
N SER A 299 11.02 -6.46 10.29
CA SER A 299 10.86 -5.01 10.22
C SER A 299 12.10 -4.33 9.65
N ALA A 300 11.94 -3.03 9.35
CA ALA A 300 13.04 -2.09 9.25
C ALA A 300 13.59 -1.81 10.65
N MET A 301 14.63 -0.99 10.71
CA MET A 301 15.28 -0.63 11.95
C MET A 301 14.26 -0.07 12.93
N PRO A 302 14.19 -0.61 14.15
CA PRO A 302 13.15 -0.22 15.06
C PRO A 302 13.60 0.99 15.90
N THR A 303 12.65 1.87 16.25
CA THR A 303 12.86 2.88 17.29
C THR A 303 12.51 2.29 18.65
N ALA A 304 12.99 2.89 19.75
CA ALA A 304 12.68 2.43 21.09
C ALA A 304 11.16 2.38 21.36
N GLU A 305 10.43 3.45 21.03
CA GLU A 305 8.98 3.52 21.23
C GLU A 305 8.24 2.52 20.33
N GLY A 306 8.77 2.29 19.13
CA GLY A 306 8.23 1.33 18.20
C GLY A 306 8.40 -0.12 18.70
N LEU A 307 9.56 -0.44 19.29
CA LEU A 307 9.81 -1.74 19.94
C LEU A 307 8.89 -1.97 21.12
N GLU A 308 8.73 -0.97 22.00
CA GLU A 308 7.83 -1.07 23.15
C GLU A 308 6.41 -1.43 22.70
N LEU A 309 5.88 -0.70 21.70
CA LEU A 309 4.53 -0.93 21.20
C LEU A 309 4.40 -2.29 20.49
N ALA A 310 5.38 -2.67 19.68
CA ALA A 310 5.36 -3.95 18.96
C ALA A 310 5.54 -5.15 19.91
N HIS A 311 6.40 -5.04 20.91
CA HIS A 311 6.61 -6.07 21.93
C HIS A 311 5.40 -6.21 22.84
N ALA A 312 4.74 -5.11 23.24
CA ALA A 312 3.49 -5.17 24.00
C ALA A 312 2.39 -5.96 23.25
N ARG A 313 2.43 -5.99 21.91
CA ARG A 313 1.48 -6.72 21.07
C ARG A 313 1.88 -8.18 20.85
N HIS A 314 3.16 -8.42 20.59
CA HIS A 314 3.65 -9.69 20.03
C HIS A 314 4.58 -10.47 20.95
N GLY A 315 5.09 -9.86 22.03
CA GLY A 315 5.86 -10.54 23.08
C GLY A 315 7.17 -11.16 22.61
N PHE A 316 7.94 -10.45 21.76
CA PHE A 316 9.21 -10.95 21.22
C PHE A 316 10.14 -11.52 22.30
N LYS A 317 10.73 -12.69 22.05
CA LYS A 317 11.76 -13.30 22.90
C LYS A 317 13.15 -13.20 22.30
N THR A 318 13.24 -13.02 20.98
CA THR A 318 14.51 -12.87 20.27
C THR A 318 14.43 -11.71 19.28
N ILE A 319 15.50 -10.91 19.21
CA ILE A 319 15.73 -9.92 18.17
C ILE A 319 17.00 -10.30 17.42
N ILE A 320 16.93 -10.33 16.09
CA ILE A 320 18.05 -10.59 15.19
C ILE A 320 18.30 -9.31 14.37
N ASN A 321 19.35 -8.57 14.71
CA ASN A 321 19.81 -7.41 13.96
C ASN A 321 20.81 -7.86 12.89
N LEU A 322 20.39 -7.83 11.62
CA LEU A 322 21.23 -8.16 10.47
C LEU A 322 22.11 -6.98 10.02
N PHE A 323 22.03 -5.83 10.69
CA PHE A 323 22.89 -4.68 10.43
C PHE A 323 24.18 -4.79 11.25
N PRO A 324 25.37 -4.68 10.63
CA PRO A 324 26.63 -4.72 11.36
C PRO A 324 26.88 -3.35 12.01
N GLU A 325 26.44 -3.20 13.26
CA GLU A 325 26.57 -1.95 14.03
C GLU A 325 28.02 -1.58 14.34
N ALA A 326 28.95 -2.53 14.23
CA ALA A 326 30.39 -2.30 14.39
C ALA A 326 31.05 -1.56 13.19
N THR A 327 30.28 -1.08 12.22
CA THR A 327 30.78 -0.33 11.05
C THR A 327 30.62 1.17 11.24
N LEU A 328 31.32 1.98 10.42
CA LEU A 328 31.20 3.46 10.44
C LEU A 328 29.76 3.96 10.21
N GLY A 329 28.87 3.11 9.69
CA GLY A 329 27.45 3.39 9.47
C GLY A 329 26.53 2.95 10.62
N ARG A 330 27.05 2.76 11.84
CA ARG A 330 26.27 2.41 13.03
C ARG A 330 25.00 3.26 13.15
N HIS A 331 23.89 2.62 13.46
CA HIS A 331 22.64 3.35 13.62
C HIS A 331 22.58 4.07 14.98
N PRO A 332 22.07 5.32 15.03
CA PRO A 332 21.94 6.08 16.28
C PRO A 332 21.14 5.35 17.37
N ASP A 333 20.12 4.58 16.98
CA ASP A 333 19.21 3.92 17.93
C ASP A 333 19.70 2.51 18.37
N SER A 334 20.83 2.03 17.88
CA SER A 334 21.34 0.67 18.21
C SER A 334 21.52 0.45 19.72
N GLU A 335 21.94 1.47 20.46
CA GLU A 335 22.07 1.38 21.93
C GLU A 335 20.72 1.32 22.64
N ALA A 336 19.72 2.01 22.11
CA ALA A 336 18.38 2.01 22.67
C ALA A 336 17.72 0.64 22.46
N GLU A 337 17.91 0.05 21.29
CA GLU A 337 17.46 -1.31 20.98
C GLU A 337 18.12 -2.38 21.87
N GLN A 338 19.45 -2.35 22.00
CA GLN A 338 20.15 -3.29 22.89
C GLN A 338 19.72 -3.13 24.37
N ARG A 339 19.49 -1.89 24.81
CA ARG A 339 18.97 -1.61 26.16
C ARG A 339 17.57 -2.18 26.32
N PHE A 340 16.69 -1.95 25.36
CA PHE A 340 15.34 -2.49 25.33
C PHE A 340 15.36 -4.01 25.47
N ALA A 341 16.21 -4.69 24.70
CA ALA A 341 16.34 -6.14 24.74
C ALA A 341 16.78 -6.63 26.13
N ARG A 342 17.79 -5.98 26.74
CA ARG A 342 18.24 -6.32 28.10
C ARG A 342 17.15 -6.13 29.15
N THR A 343 16.43 -5.00 29.10
CA THR A 343 15.37 -4.67 30.07
C THR A 343 14.21 -5.68 30.02
N HIS A 344 13.89 -6.19 28.82
CA HIS A 344 12.80 -7.14 28.62
C HIS A 344 13.23 -8.61 28.64
N GLY A 345 14.51 -8.90 28.93
CA GLY A 345 15.04 -10.27 28.91
C GLY A 345 14.99 -10.93 27.52
N ILE A 346 15.07 -10.13 26.46
CA ILE A 346 15.03 -10.57 25.06
C ILE A 346 16.44 -10.95 24.63
N ARG A 347 16.58 -12.11 24.00
CA ARG A 347 17.83 -12.54 23.38
C ARG A 347 18.13 -11.65 22.17
N TYR A 348 19.24 -10.92 22.18
CA TYR A 348 19.64 -10.04 21.09
C TYR A 348 20.85 -10.63 20.36
N LEU A 349 20.73 -10.85 19.05
CA LEU A 349 21.81 -11.30 18.18
C LEU A 349 22.11 -10.22 17.14
N GLU A 350 23.37 -9.80 17.09
CA GLU A 350 23.85 -8.78 16.17
C GLU A 350 24.75 -9.39 15.09
N SER A 351 24.55 -8.98 13.84
CA SER A 351 25.40 -9.38 12.73
C SER A 351 26.84 -8.98 13.04
N PRO A 352 27.80 -9.91 12.89
CA PRO A 352 29.19 -9.57 13.10
C PRO A 352 29.64 -8.52 12.08
N GLY A 353 30.51 -7.60 12.50
CA GLY A 353 31.14 -6.63 11.59
C GLY A 353 32.16 -7.27 10.63
N ARG A 354 32.57 -8.51 10.92
CA ARG A 354 33.56 -9.28 10.13
C ARG A 354 32.86 -10.21 9.17
N VAL A 355 33.22 -10.14 7.88
CA VAL A 355 32.57 -10.87 6.80
C VAL A 355 32.69 -12.38 6.99
N GLU A 356 33.86 -12.84 7.43
CA GLU A 356 34.18 -14.25 7.65
C GLU A 356 33.23 -14.94 8.66
N LEU A 357 32.63 -14.16 9.57
CA LEU A 357 31.70 -14.66 10.58
C LEU A 357 30.24 -14.70 10.11
N ASN A 358 29.90 -14.03 9.00
CA ASN A 358 28.52 -13.91 8.52
C ASN A 358 27.89 -15.27 8.20
N GLY A 359 28.65 -16.22 7.65
CA GLY A 359 28.16 -17.56 7.35
C GLY A 359 27.81 -18.37 8.60
N ALA A 360 28.63 -18.26 9.66
CA ALA A 360 28.34 -18.88 10.94
C ALA A 360 27.13 -18.23 11.62
N PHE A 361 27.06 -16.91 11.61
CA PHE A 361 25.93 -16.14 12.15
C PHE A 361 24.61 -16.47 11.44
N LEU A 362 24.60 -16.58 10.10
CA LEU A 362 23.42 -16.97 9.35
C LEU A 362 22.94 -18.38 9.75
N ARG A 363 23.85 -19.35 9.90
CA ARG A 363 23.50 -20.70 10.36
C ARG A 363 22.94 -20.67 11.77
N GLU A 364 23.63 -20.01 12.71
CA GLU A 364 23.19 -19.88 14.10
C GLU A 364 21.78 -19.28 14.17
N THR A 365 21.55 -18.14 13.52
CA THR A 365 20.26 -17.45 13.56
C THR A 365 19.14 -18.24 12.92
N LEU A 366 19.40 -18.95 11.82
CA LEU A 366 18.39 -19.84 11.24
C LEU A 366 18.13 -21.05 12.14
N ASP A 367 19.15 -21.60 12.82
CA ASP A 367 18.99 -22.73 13.75
C ASP A 367 18.12 -22.34 14.97
N LEU A 368 18.16 -21.07 15.39
CA LEU A 368 17.25 -20.55 16.43
C LEU A 368 15.77 -20.67 16.07
N THR A 369 15.43 -20.68 14.78
CA THR A 369 14.03 -20.85 14.37
C THR A 369 13.48 -22.25 14.68
N ARG A 370 14.36 -23.21 15.01
CA ARG A 370 13.97 -24.56 15.46
C ARG A 370 13.79 -24.64 16.97
N ASP A 371 14.20 -23.62 17.73
CA ASP A 371 14.06 -23.57 19.18
C ASP A 371 12.72 -22.93 19.59
N PRO A 372 11.78 -23.67 20.20
CA PRO A 372 10.52 -23.11 20.72
C PRO A 372 10.70 -21.96 21.71
N ALA A 373 11.81 -21.94 22.46
CA ALA A 373 12.10 -20.90 23.44
C ALA A 373 12.52 -19.58 22.79
N ALA A 374 12.99 -19.60 21.55
CA ALA A 374 13.38 -18.40 20.81
C ALA A 374 12.18 -17.61 20.26
N TRP A 375 11.01 -18.23 20.13
CA TRP A 375 9.81 -17.61 19.55
C TRP A 375 9.01 -16.78 20.57
N PRO A 376 8.51 -15.59 20.19
CA PRO A 376 8.56 -14.98 18.84
C PRO A 376 9.87 -14.26 18.51
N ILE A 377 10.30 -14.30 17.25
CA ILE A 377 11.55 -13.71 16.73
C ILE A 377 11.21 -12.48 15.89
N LEU A 378 11.86 -11.34 16.16
CA LEU A 378 11.90 -10.17 15.30
C LEU A 378 13.23 -10.14 14.54
N VAL A 379 13.20 -10.21 13.21
CA VAL A 379 14.39 -10.03 12.37
C VAL A 379 14.34 -8.69 11.66
N HIS A 380 15.42 -7.91 11.72
CA HIS A 380 15.47 -6.62 11.05
C HIS A 380 16.86 -6.33 10.46
N CYS A 381 16.90 -5.29 9.64
CA CYS A 381 18.11 -4.62 9.19
C CYS A 381 17.76 -3.13 9.11
N HIS A 382 18.57 -2.31 8.44
CA HIS A 382 18.26 -0.89 8.30
C HIS A 382 16.87 -0.60 7.69
N ALA A 383 16.62 -1.06 6.46
CA ALA A 383 15.40 -0.70 5.72
C ALA A 383 14.42 -1.85 5.49
N CYS A 384 14.72 -3.06 5.97
CA CYS A 384 14.00 -4.30 5.61
C CYS A 384 13.87 -4.53 4.10
N MET A 385 14.92 -4.17 3.34
CA MET A 385 14.92 -4.26 1.88
C MET A 385 15.84 -5.35 1.38
N ASP A 386 17.06 -5.43 1.89
CA ASP A 386 18.09 -6.34 1.38
C ASP A 386 18.24 -7.57 2.29
N ARG A 387 18.90 -7.40 3.44
CA ARG A 387 19.30 -8.49 4.35
C ARG A 387 18.13 -9.19 5.03
N THR A 388 17.15 -8.43 5.53
CA THR A 388 15.97 -9.03 6.19
C THR A 388 15.18 -9.95 5.28
N PRO A 389 14.70 -9.51 4.10
CA PRO A 389 13.98 -10.43 3.21
C PRO A 389 14.88 -11.53 2.66
N ALA A 390 16.20 -11.29 2.48
CA ALA A 390 17.14 -12.36 2.13
C ALA A 390 17.21 -13.45 3.21
N TRP A 391 17.33 -13.07 4.48
CA TRP A 391 17.33 -13.99 5.63
C TRP A 391 15.99 -14.74 5.74
N VAL A 392 14.86 -14.03 5.61
CA VAL A 392 13.52 -14.64 5.59
C VAL A 392 13.36 -15.62 4.43
N GLY A 393 13.98 -15.31 3.28
CA GLY A 393 14.02 -16.22 2.15
C GLY A 393 14.82 -17.48 2.44
N PHE A 394 15.98 -17.39 3.11
CA PHE A 394 16.73 -18.56 3.56
C PHE A 394 15.95 -19.39 4.59
N PHE A 395 15.23 -18.74 5.51
CA PHE A 395 14.32 -19.41 6.43
C PHE A 395 13.23 -20.20 5.67
N ARG A 396 12.54 -19.56 4.71
CA ARG A 396 11.51 -20.23 3.89
C ARG A 396 12.08 -21.37 3.06
N TYR A 397 13.25 -21.18 2.48
CA TYR A 397 13.94 -22.21 1.70
C TYR A 397 14.37 -23.40 2.57
N ARG A 398 15.04 -23.13 3.70
CA ARG A 398 15.67 -24.15 4.55
C ARG A 398 14.69 -24.84 5.48
N GLU A 399 13.82 -24.09 6.14
CA GLU A 399 12.93 -24.59 7.19
C GLU A 399 11.51 -24.90 6.69
N LYS A 400 11.06 -24.24 5.61
CA LYS A 400 9.72 -24.43 5.06
C LYS A 400 9.72 -25.17 3.72
N GLY A 401 10.89 -25.47 3.15
CA GLY A 401 11.02 -26.19 1.89
C GLY A 401 10.42 -25.46 0.69
N TRP A 402 10.35 -24.12 0.73
CA TRP A 402 9.87 -23.35 -0.42
C TRP A 402 10.80 -23.50 -1.61
N GLU A 403 10.25 -23.50 -2.82
CA GLU A 403 11.08 -23.44 -4.02
C GLU A 403 11.85 -22.12 -4.08
N LEU A 404 13.08 -22.17 -4.57
CA LEU A 404 13.93 -20.98 -4.61
C LEU A 404 13.30 -19.86 -5.47
N LYS A 405 12.65 -20.22 -6.58
CA LYS A 405 11.90 -19.26 -7.41
C LYS A 405 10.81 -18.54 -6.63
N GLU A 406 10.08 -19.25 -5.77
CA GLU A 406 9.03 -18.67 -4.94
C GLU A 406 9.60 -17.77 -3.84
N VAL A 407 10.72 -18.17 -3.25
CA VAL A 407 11.47 -17.34 -2.29
C VAL A 407 11.85 -16.01 -2.93
N TRP A 408 12.44 -16.04 -4.12
CA TRP A 408 12.85 -14.83 -4.82
C TRP A 408 11.68 -13.94 -5.24
N LYS A 409 10.60 -14.55 -5.72
CA LYS A 409 9.34 -13.83 -5.99
C LYS A 409 8.86 -13.13 -4.71
N ALA A 410 8.86 -13.80 -3.57
CA ALA A 410 8.42 -13.21 -2.31
C ALA A 410 9.35 -12.07 -1.82
N ILE A 411 10.66 -12.16 -2.05
CA ILE A 411 11.62 -11.07 -1.78
C ILE A 411 11.29 -9.84 -2.64
N GLU A 412 11.08 -10.03 -3.94
CA GLU A 412 10.74 -8.93 -4.86
C GLU A 412 9.42 -8.26 -4.49
N GLN A 413 8.39 -9.05 -4.18
CA GLN A 413 7.08 -8.56 -3.75
C GLN A 413 7.19 -7.71 -2.47
N HIS A 414 7.90 -8.21 -1.45
CA HIS A 414 8.08 -7.47 -0.19
C HIS A 414 8.84 -6.16 -0.36
N ARG A 415 9.91 -6.17 -1.15
CA ARG A 415 10.70 -4.97 -1.42
C ARG A 415 9.87 -3.92 -2.13
N GLY A 416 9.07 -4.39 -3.09
CA GLY A 416 8.49 -3.59 -4.15
C GLY A 416 9.53 -2.89 -5.02
N LEU A 417 10.73 -3.49 -5.09
CA LEU A 417 11.80 -3.21 -6.03
C LEU A 417 12.44 -4.55 -6.41
N ARG A 418 13.11 -4.61 -7.57
CA ARG A 418 13.96 -5.75 -7.89
C ARG A 418 14.98 -5.95 -6.76
N PRO A 419 15.28 -7.19 -6.37
CA PRO A 419 16.34 -7.44 -5.40
C PRO A 419 17.66 -6.87 -5.90
N LYS A 420 18.47 -6.29 -5.01
CA LYS A 420 19.82 -5.82 -5.39
C LYS A 420 20.66 -6.99 -5.89
N ALA A 421 21.57 -6.71 -6.78
CA ALA A 421 22.57 -7.67 -7.26
C ALA A 421 23.33 -8.37 -6.11
N THR A 422 23.62 -7.64 -5.03
CA THR A 422 24.23 -8.20 -3.81
C THR A 422 23.41 -9.33 -3.19
N VAL A 423 22.09 -9.30 -3.29
CA VAL A 423 21.23 -10.40 -2.82
C VAL A 423 21.42 -11.62 -3.73
N PHE A 424 21.58 -11.43 -5.05
CA PHE A 424 21.82 -12.54 -5.98
C PHE A 424 23.16 -13.21 -5.70
N LEU A 425 24.21 -12.40 -5.51
CA LEU A 425 25.55 -12.86 -5.13
C LEU A 425 25.52 -13.60 -3.78
N LEU A 426 24.83 -13.05 -2.78
CA LEU A 426 24.67 -13.70 -1.47
C LEU A 426 24.04 -15.10 -1.59
N TYR A 427 22.97 -15.25 -2.36
CA TYR A 427 22.29 -16.53 -2.53
C TYR A 427 23.14 -17.56 -3.28
N HIS A 428 23.84 -17.13 -4.33
CA HIS A 428 24.81 -17.97 -5.03
C HIS A 428 25.85 -18.51 -4.03
N HIS A 429 26.39 -17.63 -3.17
CA HIS A 429 27.42 -17.99 -2.22
C HIS A 429 26.93 -18.90 -1.08
N VAL A 430 25.75 -18.60 -0.54
CA VAL A 430 25.27 -19.22 0.70
C VAL A 430 24.61 -20.56 0.45
N ILE A 431 23.80 -20.72 -0.61
CA ILE A 431 23.02 -21.94 -0.83
C ILE A 431 23.88 -23.21 -0.82
N PRO A 432 25.00 -23.30 -1.56
CA PRO A 432 25.85 -24.49 -1.55
C PRO A 432 26.39 -24.84 -0.15
N ARG A 433 26.59 -23.84 0.71
CA ARG A 433 27.14 -23.99 2.06
C ARG A 433 26.11 -24.33 3.12
N LEU A 434 24.83 -24.14 2.84
CA LEU A 434 23.77 -24.53 3.76
C LEU A 434 23.57 -26.05 3.81
N GLY A 435 24.19 -26.81 2.89
CA GLY A 435 24.20 -28.28 2.91
C GLY A 435 22.81 -28.91 2.73
N VAL A 436 21.86 -28.18 2.14
CA VAL A 436 20.47 -28.62 2.04
C VAL A 436 20.26 -29.40 0.74
N THR A 437 19.99 -30.70 0.86
CA THR A 437 19.66 -31.58 -0.27
C THR A 437 18.15 -31.61 -0.50
N TRP A 438 17.64 -30.70 -1.33
CA TRP A 438 16.24 -30.69 -1.78
C TRP A 438 16.09 -31.24 -3.21
N PRO A 439 14.87 -31.64 -3.63
CA PRO A 439 14.61 -32.09 -5.00
C PRO A 439 14.89 -30.96 -5.99
N ASP A 440 15.99 -31.13 -6.72
CA ASP A 440 16.45 -30.39 -7.89
C ASP A 440 16.44 -28.84 -7.85
N PRO A 441 17.27 -28.21 -6.99
CA PRO A 441 17.59 -26.79 -7.11
C PRO A 441 18.41 -26.46 -8.37
N ALA A 442 18.85 -27.45 -9.16
CA ALA A 442 19.89 -27.24 -10.17
C ALA A 442 19.47 -26.26 -11.29
N PRO A 443 18.26 -26.30 -11.86
CA PRO A 443 17.92 -25.40 -12.96
C PRO A 443 17.89 -23.94 -12.52
N PHE A 444 17.25 -23.64 -11.39
CA PHE A 444 17.13 -22.26 -10.91
C PHE A 444 18.43 -21.75 -10.27
N THR A 445 19.19 -22.61 -9.59
CA THR A 445 20.51 -22.25 -9.03
C THR A 445 21.52 -22.02 -10.15
N ALA A 446 21.53 -22.86 -11.18
CA ALA A 446 22.36 -22.64 -12.37
C ALA A 446 21.97 -21.36 -13.10
N TRP A 447 20.67 -21.06 -13.17
CA TRP A 447 20.17 -19.80 -13.71
C TRP A 447 20.65 -18.59 -12.90
N LEU A 448 20.52 -18.62 -11.57
CA LEU A 448 21.05 -17.57 -10.67
C LEU A 448 22.56 -17.38 -10.85
N ALA A 449 23.32 -18.49 -10.91
CA ALA A 449 24.76 -18.46 -11.15
C ALA A 449 25.09 -17.86 -12.53
N GLY A 450 24.25 -18.10 -13.53
CA GLY A 450 24.32 -17.47 -14.84
C GLY A 450 24.13 -15.95 -14.79
N LEU A 451 23.22 -15.44 -13.95
CA LEU A 451 22.96 -14.00 -13.80
C LEU A 451 24.12 -13.24 -13.17
N THR A 452 24.94 -13.92 -12.36
CA THR A 452 26.10 -13.32 -11.68
C THR A 452 27.43 -13.70 -12.34
N ARG A 453 27.41 -14.38 -13.49
CA ARG A 453 28.63 -14.89 -14.13
C ARG A 453 29.55 -13.74 -14.55
N GLY A 454 30.82 -13.83 -14.17
CA GLY A 454 31.83 -12.83 -14.50
C GLY A 454 31.80 -11.57 -13.63
N VAL A 455 30.90 -11.52 -12.64
CA VAL A 455 30.87 -10.44 -11.64
C VAL A 455 31.74 -10.87 -10.47
N PRO A 456 32.83 -10.15 -10.16
CA PRO A 456 33.64 -10.44 -8.98
C PRO A 456 32.75 -10.39 -7.74
N ASP A 457 32.81 -11.43 -6.89
CA ASP A 457 32.13 -11.36 -5.61
C ASP A 457 32.87 -10.29 -4.78
N PRO A 458 32.17 -9.26 -4.24
CA PRO A 458 32.82 -8.31 -3.35
C PRO A 458 33.44 -8.97 -2.11
N TYR A 459 33.08 -10.22 -1.82
CA TYR A 459 33.65 -11.03 -0.76
C TYR A 459 34.79 -11.96 -1.20
N ASP A 460 35.09 -12.06 -2.51
CA ASP A 460 36.25 -12.80 -3.01
C ASP A 460 37.54 -12.14 -2.49
N GLY A 461 38.32 -12.89 -1.71
CA GLY A 461 39.55 -12.42 -1.06
C GLY A 461 39.39 -11.88 0.37
N MET A 462 38.16 -11.69 0.86
CA MET A 462 37.90 -11.42 2.28
C MET A 462 37.69 -12.69 3.10
N LEU A 463 37.31 -13.80 2.45
CA LEU A 463 37.07 -15.07 3.12
C LEU A 463 38.37 -15.90 3.23
N PRO A 464 38.62 -16.56 4.38
CA PRO A 464 39.86 -17.28 4.64
C PRO A 464 40.05 -18.53 3.76
N ASP A 465 38.96 -19.06 3.19
CA ASP A 465 38.99 -20.20 2.26
C ASP A 465 38.30 -19.82 0.94
N PRO A 466 38.93 -20.04 -0.24
CA PRO A 466 38.23 -19.91 -1.50
C PRO A 466 37.03 -20.86 -1.49
N VAL A 467 35.88 -20.38 -1.96
CA VAL A 467 34.74 -21.26 -2.26
C VAL A 467 35.31 -22.34 -3.19
N PRO A 468 35.14 -23.65 -2.91
CA PRO A 468 35.44 -24.66 -3.91
C PRO A 468 34.69 -24.19 -5.16
N ALA A 469 35.42 -23.96 -6.26
CA ALA A 469 34.78 -23.56 -7.51
C ALA A 469 33.65 -24.57 -7.71
N ILE A 470 32.41 -24.09 -7.75
CA ILE A 470 31.30 -24.94 -8.14
C ILE A 470 31.70 -25.35 -9.54
N ASP A 471 32.16 -26.59 -9.68
CA ASP A 471 32.56 -27.14 -10.96
C ASP A 471 31.38 -26.86 -11.87
N PRO A 472 31.52 -25.94 -12.86
CA PRO A 472 30.39 -25.46 -13.60
C PRO A 472 29.80 -26.71 -14.23
N ILE A 473 28.61 -27.09 -13.73
CA ILE A 473 27.82 -28.25 -14.12
C ILE A 473 28.22 -28.59 -15.54
N GLY A 474 28.92 -29.73 -15.69
CA GLY A 474 29.76 -30.03 -16.85
C GLY A 474 29.16 -29.50 -18.13
N SER A 475 29.98 -28.77 -18.90
CA SER A 475 29.67 -28.14 -20.19
C SER A 475 28.35 -28.64 -20.77
N PRO A 476 27.35 -27.77 -21.01
CA PRO A 476 26.07 -28.20 -21.57
C PRO A 476 26.36 -29.11 -22.77
N PRO A 477 25.69 -30.27 -22.92
CA PRO A 477 25.99 -31.21 -23.98
C PRO A 477 26.05 -30.43 -25.29
N ALA A 478 27.21 -30.46 -25.93
CA ALA A 478 27.44 -29.80 -27.20
C ALA A 478 26.56 -30.49 -28.25
N ARG A 479 25.31 -30.04 -28.39
CA ARG A 479 24.38 -30.26 -29.51
C ARG A 479 23.05 -29.59 -29.20
N LEU A 480 22.87 -28.39 -29.75
CA LEU A 480 21.67 -27.97 -30.49
C LEU A 480 21.85 -26.49 -30.88
N ALA A 481 22.73 -26.29 -31.86
CA ALA A 481 22.76 -25.08 -32.68
C ALA A 481 22.72 -25.55 -34.14
N ALA A 482 21.54 -25.96 -34.58
CA ALA A 482 21.09 -26.03 -35.97
C ALA A 482 19.63 -26.45 -35.96
N ASP A 483 18.74 -25.52 -35.63
CA ASP A 483 17.55 -25.26 -36.44
C ASP A 483 16.87 -23.98 -35.93
N GLY A 484 16.76 -23.02 -36.83
CA GLY A 484 16.07 -21.76 -36.56
C GLY A 484 14.58 -22.02 -36.42
N GLN A 485 14.06 -21.91 -35.19
CA GLN A 485 12.65 -21.68 -34.96
C GLN A 485 12.48 -20.50 -34.00
N GLN A 486 11.76 -19.49 -34.49
CA GLN A 486 11.21 -18.39 -33.71
C GLN A 486 10.42 -18.92 -32.49
N PRO A 487 10.34 -18.13 -31.39
CA PRO A 487 9.48 -18.49 -30.27
C PRO A 487 8.01 -18.57 -30.75
N PRO A 488 7.23 -19.57 -30.31
CA PRO A 488 5.85 -19.70 -30.75
C PRO A 488 4.99 -18.59 -30.13
N ASP A 489 4.25 -17.92 -31.02
CA ASP A 489 3.14 -17.05 -30.70
C ASP A 489 2.06 -17.74 -29.87
N ALA A 490 1.46 -16.93 -29.01
CA ALA A 490 0.05 -16.95 -28.61
C ALA A 490 -0.61 -18.32 -28.31
N LEU A 491 -0.87 -18.49 -27.02
CA LEU A 491 -1.98 -19.25 -26.43
C LEU A 491 -3.25 -19.20 -27.31
N THR A 492 -3.48 -20.27 -28.07
CA THR A 492 -4.83 -20.68 -28.50
C THR A 492 -5.23 -21.89 -27.67
N ARG A 493 -6.24 -21.69 -26.81
CA ARG A 493 -6.91 -22.75 -26.08
C ARG A 493 -7.65 -23.65 -27.06
N SER A 494 -7.29 -24.93 -27.10
CA SER A 494 -8.19 -25.99 -27.54
C SER A 494 -8.54 -26.85 -26.33
N GLU A 495 -9.84 -27.00 -26.08
CA GLU A 495 -10.39 -27.95 -25.11
C GLU A 495 -10.14 -29.39 -25.58
N PRO A 496 -10.15 -30.35 -24.65
CA PRO A 496 -10.84 -31.60 -24.96
C PRO A 496 -11.82 -32.03 -23.88
N ASN A 497 -13.06 -32.24 -24.36
CA ASN A 497 -14.03 -33.28 -24.04
C ASN A 497 -13.88 -34.12 -22.75
N ALA A 498 -14.88 -33.92 -21.89
CA ALA A 498 -15.83 -34.93 -21.39
C ALA A 498 -15.41 -36.41 -21.34
N ALA A 499 -15.25 -36.94 -20.13
CA ALA A 499 -15.63 -38.32 -19.80
C ALA A 499 -15.90 -38.51 -18.28
N THR A 500 -17.17 -38.77 -17.97
CA THR A 500 -17.70 -39.76 -16.99
C THR A 500 -17.22 -39.76 -15.53
N ALA A 501 -18.11 -39.35 -14.63
CA ALA A 501 -18.11 -39.71 -13.20
C ALA A 501 -19.16 -40.82 -12.91
N PRO A 502 -18.90 -41.78 -12.00
CA PRO A 502 -19.90 -42.77 -11.57
C PRO A 502 -20.77 -42.26 -10.39
N PRO A 503 -21.92 -42.91 -10.11
CA PRO A 503 -22.96 -42.33 -9.26
C PRO A 503 -22.70 -42.56 -7.76
N VAL A 504 -23.06 -41.54 -6.99
CA VAL A 504 -23.23 -41.57 -5.54
C VAL A 504 -24.42 -42.46 -5.18
N ARG A 505 -24.22 -43.43 -4.27
CA ARG A 505 -25.31 -44.10 -3.55
C ARG A 505 -25.50 -43.44 -2.17
N ARG A 506 -26.78 -43.45 -1.79
CA ARG A 506 -27.48 -42.74 -0.70
C ARG A 506 -26.83 -42.83 0.67
#